data_AF-A0A969YPC7-F1
#
_entry.id   AF-A0A969YPC7-F1
#
_cell.length_a   1.000
_cell.length_b   1.000
_cell.length_c   1.000
_cell.angle_alpha   90.00
_cell.angle_beta   90.00
_cell.angle_gamma   90.00
#
_symmetry.space_group_name_H-M   'P 1'
#
loop_
_entity.id
_entity.type
_entity.pdbx_description
1 polymer ?
#
loop_
_entity_poly.entity_id
_entity_poly.type
_entity_poly.pdbx_seq_one_letter_code
_entity_poly.pdbx_strand_id
1 'polypeptide(L)'
;MLPALLLFSCFFVLLFSGVPIAASLGLAGTLTIAVGKLGILAVPTNFYSGIAKYPLLAIPMFVLAGAIFDRSGVAERLLRFTAALVGRGRGALAVITILVAMVIGGISGSGPACTAAVGGVMLAAMMRG
;
A
#
# COMPACT_ATOMS: atom_id res chain seq x y z
N MET A 1 18.32 -8.55 24.38
CA MET A 1 18.24 -9.68 23.42
C MET A 1 16.96 -10.51 23.57
N LEU A 2 16.59 -10.93 24.78
CA LEU A 2 15.31 -11.61 25.07
C LEU A 2 14.03 -10.97 24.48
N PRO A 3 13.80 -9.64 24.55
CA PRO A 3 12.55 -9.06 24.03
C PRO A 3 12.44 -9.13 22.50
N ALA A 4 13.55 -9.01 21.78
CA ALA A 4 13.55 -9.12 20.32
C ALA A 4 13.21 -10.55 19.87
N LEU A 5 13.80 -11.56 20.52
CA LEU A 5 13.50 -12.97 20.23
C LEU A 5 12.04 -13.30 20.52
N LEU A 6 11.49 -12.82 21.64
CA LEU A 6 10.08 -13.02 22.00
C LEU A 6 9.14 -12.36 20.98
N LEU A 7 9.46 -11.13 20.56
CA LEU A 7 8.70 -10.42 19.53
C LEU A 7 8.68 -11.17 18.21
N PHE A 8 9.84 -11.53 17.67
CA PHE A 8 9.92 -12.20 16.37
C PHE A 8 9.31 -13.59 16.39
N SER A 9 9.58 -14.40 17.43
CA SER A 9 9.01 -15.74 17.55
C SER A 9 7.47 -15.69 17.65
N CYS A 10 6.93 -14.81 18.50
CA CYS A 10 5.48 -14.64 18.62
C CYS A 10 4.84 -14.12 17.32
N PHE A 11 5.48 -13.16 16.65
CA PHE A 11 5.02 -12.63 15.37
C PHE A 11 4.94 -13.71 14.29
N PHE A 12 6.01 -14.50 14.10
CA PHE A 12 6.03 -15.55 13.09
C PHE A 12 5.03 -16.68 13.38
N VAL A 13 4.88 -17.07 14.66
CA VAL A 13 3.88 -18.09 15.05
C VAL A 13 2.46 -17.61 14.70
N LEU A 14 2.11 -16.37 15.05
CA LEU A 14 0.80 -15.80 14.72
C LEU A 14 0.60 -15.66 13.21
N LEU A 15 1.63 -15.19 12.49
CA LEU A 15 1.59 -15.04 11.04
C LEU A 15 1.36 -16.38 10.32
N PHE A 16 2.10 -17.43 10.68
CA PHE A 16 1.94 -18.76 10.07
C PHE A 16 0.65 -19.45 10.50
N SER A 17 0.06 -19.08 11.63
CA SER A 17 -1.27 -19.52 12.04
C SER A 17 -2.42 -18.87 11.24
N GLY A 18 -2.12 -18.00 10.27
CA GLY A 18 -3.11 -17.34 9.42
C GLY A 18 -3.74 -16.08 10.04
N VAL A 19 -3.18 -15.56 11.13
CA VAL A 19 -3.66 -14.31 11.74
C VAL A 19 -3.27 -13.13 10.85
N PRO A 20 -4.17 -12.15 10.62
CA PRO A 20 -3.85 -10.95 9.86
C PRO A 20 -2.59 -10.24 10.39
N ILE A 21 -1.71 -9.83 9.48
CA ILE A 21 -0.38 -9.25 9.79
C ILE A 21 -0.47 -8.13 10.84
N ALA A 22 -1.46 -7.25 10.72
CA ALA A 22 -1.67 -6.16 11.66
C ALA A 22 -1.96 -6.63 13.09
N ALA A 23 -2.80 -7.66 13.25
CA ALA A 23 -3.12 -8.26 14.54
C ALA A 23 -1.90 -9.01 15.10
N SER A 24 -1.15 -9.73 14.25
CA SER A 24 0.08 -10.43 14.65
C SER A 24 1.15 -9.46 15.18
N LEU A 25 1.38 -8.33 14.50
CA LEU A 25 2.28 -7.26 14.94
C LEU A 25 1.81 -6.63 16.25
N GLY A 26 0.52 -6.31 16.34
CA GLY A 26 -0.07 -5.70 17.54
C GLY A 26 0.06 -6.60 18.76
N LEU A 27 -0.36 -7.85 18.66
CA LEU A 27 -0.31 -8.82 19.75
C LEU A 27 1.12 -9.13 20.17
N ALA A 28 2.02 -9.44 19.22
CA ALA A 28 3.42 -9.75 19.52
C ALA A 28 4.13 -8.54 20.17
N GLY A 29 3.89 -7.33 19.68
CA GLY A 29 4.45 -6.10 20.27
C GLY A 29 3.91 -5.85 21.68
N THR A 30 2.60 -6.00 21.89
CA THR A 30 1.95 -5.79 23.19
C THR A 30 2.43 -6.82 24.23
N LEU A 31 2.51 -8.09 23.86
CA LEU A 31 3.08 -9.16 24.69
C LEU A 31 4.54 -8.87 25.08
N THR A 32 5.35 -8.42 24.12
CA THR A 32 6.76 -8.09 24.38
C THR A 32 6.91 -6.91 25.35
N ILE A 33 6.09 -5.88 25.20
CA ILE A 33 6.07 -4.71 26.12
C ILE A 33 5.64 -5.13 27.53
N ALA A 34 4.62 -5.99 27.64
CA ALA A 34 4.11 -6.48 28.91
C ALA A 34 5.16 -7.35 29.65
N VAL A 35 5.77 -8.31 28.96
CA VAL A 35 6.77 -9.22 29.54
C VAL A 35 8.09 -8.49 29.83
N GLY A 36 8.48 -7.55 28.97
CA GLY A 36 9.69 -6.74 29.13
C GLY A 36 9.60 -5.66 30.21
N LYS A 37 8.44 -5.48 30.87
CA LYS A 37 8.16 -4.40 31.84
C LYS A 37 8.52 -3.01 31.31
N LEU A 38 8.34 -2.78 30.02
CA LEU A 38 8.71 -1.52 29.33
C LEU A 38 7.70 -0.38 29.55
N GLY A 39 6.78 -0.55 30.50
CA GLY A 39 5.65 0.35 30.73
C GLY A 39 4.48 0.05 29.79
N ILE A 40 3.43 -0.60 30.30
CA ILE A 40 2.27 -0.99 29.49
C ILE A 40 1.53 0.21 28.86
N LEU A 41 1.64 1.39 29.49
CA LEU A 41 1.12 2.66 28.97
C LEU A 41 1.80 3.12 27.67
N ALA A 42 2.95 2.54 27.31
CA ALA A 42 3.57 2.75 26.01
C ALA A 42 2.71 2.18 24.87
N VAL A 43 1.90 1.14 25.12
CA VAL A 43 1.04 0.52 24.10
C VAL A 43 0.02 1.52 23.54
N PRO A 44 -0.90 2.10 24.34
CA PRO A 44 -1.87 3.06 23.83
C PRO A 44 -1.22 4.33 23.26
N THR A 45 -0.12 4.80 23.87
CA THR A 45 0.62 5.97 23.37
C THR A 45 1.24 5.73 22.00
N ASN A 46 1.86 4.56 21.78
CA ASN A 46 2.42 4.17 20.49
C ASN A 46 1.33 3.89 19.45
N PHE A 47 0.19 3.30 19.87
CA PHE A 47 -0.97 3.09 19.00
C PHE A 47 -1.51 4.43 18.50
N TYR A 48 -1.75 5.38 19.41
CA TYR A 48 -2.22 6.73 19.06
C TYR A 48 -1.22 7.45 18.15
N SER A 49 0.06 7.41 18.48
CA SER A 49 1.13 8.01 17.66
C SER A 49 1.30 7.35 16.29
N GLY A 50 0.88 6.09 16.13
CA GLY A 50 0.88 5.38 14.85
C GLY A 50 -0.30 5.77 13.95
N ILE A 51 -1.50 5.91 14.53
CA ILE A 51 -2.73 6.29 13.82
C ILE A 51 -2.73 7.78 13.46
N ALA A 52 -2.22 8.63 14.36
CA ALA A 52 -2.20 10.08 14.17
C ALA A 52 -1.24 10.54 13.06
N LYS A 53 -0.50 9.63 12.43
CA LYS A 53 0.46 9.95 11.38
C LYS A 53 -0.14 9.79 9.98
N TYR A 54 0.67 10.19 9.01
CA TYR A 54 0.47 10.22 7.55
C TYR A 54 -0.71 9.42 6.96
N PRO A 55 -0.95 8.12 7.29
CA PRO A 55 -2.01 7.35 6.65
C PRO A 55 -3.43 7.95 6.70
N LEU A 56 -3.86 8.53 7.84
CA LEU A 56 -5.24 9.04 7.95
C LEU A 56 -5.49 10.27 7.06
N LEU A 57 -4.51 11.17 6.97
CA LEU A 57 -4.53 12.31 6.05
C LEU A 57 -4.22 11.88 4.61
N ALA A 58 -3.46 10.80 4.43
CA ALA A 58 -3.10 10.30 3.12
C ALA A 58 -4.31 9.69 2.39
N ILE A 59 -5.25 9.03 3.07
CA ILE A 59 -6.46 8.48 2.44
C ILE A 59 -7.23 9.53 1.64
N PRO A 60 -7.71 10.66 2.21
CA PRO A 60 -8.43 11.67 1.46
C PRO A 60 -7.56 12.33 0.40
N MET A 61 -6.26 12.52 0.65
CA MET A 61 -5.33 13.05 -0.36
C MET A 61 -5.13 12.10 -1.53
N PHE A 62 -5.08 10.79 -1.31
CA PHE A 62 -5.01 9.77 -2.37
C PHE A 62 -6.31 9.72 -3.16
N VAL A 63 -7.47 9.85 -2.51
CA VAL A 63 -8.77 9.94 -3.19
C VAL A 63 -8.83 11.20 -4.05
N LEU A 64 -8.41 12.35 -3.51
CA LEU A 64 -8.35 13.62 -4.25
C LEU A 64 -7.39 13.54 -5.44
N ALA A 65 -6.19 12.99 -5.24
CA ALA A 65 -5.22 12.75 -6.30
C ALA A 65 -5.81 11.83 -7.38
N GLY A 66 -6.50 10.76 -6.98
CA GLY A 66 -7.24 9.88 -7.90
C GLY A 66 -8.25 10.64 -8.74
N ALA A 67 -9.09 11.47 -8.11
CA ALA A 67 -10.08 12.28 -8.81
C ALA A 67 -9.44 13.32 -9.77
N ILE A 68 -8.30 13.91 -9.40
CA ILE A 68 -7.54 14.82 -10.26
C ILE A 68 -6.96 14.06 -11.45
N PHE A 69 -6.38 12.88 -11.24
CA PHE A 69 -5.79 12.07 -12.32
C PHE A 69 -6.84 11.59 -13.31
N ASP A 70 -8.02 11.20 -12.81
CA ASP A 70 -9.17 10.82 -13.62
C ASP A 70 -9.67 12.00 -14.48
N ARG A 71 -9.85 13.18 -13.88
CA ARG A 71 -10.33 14.38 -14.62
C ARG A 71 -9.29 15.03 -15.53
N SER A 72 -8.00 14.91 -15.21
CA SER A 72 -6.93 15.55 -15.99
C SER A 72 -6.55 14.77 -17.26
N GLY A 73 -7.02 13.52 -17.40
CA GLY A 73 -6.70 12.66 -18.55
C GLY A 73 -5.22 12.25 -18.63
N VAL A 74 -4.43 12.49 -17.57
CA VAL A 74 -3.00 12.19 -17.53
C VAL A 74 -2.75 10.69 -17.65
N ALA A 75 -3.53 9.89 -16.94
CA ALA A 75 -3.45 8.43 -17.01
C ALA A 75 -3.75 7.89 -18.43
N GLU A 76 -4.72 8.48 -19.12
CA GLU A 76 -5.07 8.09 -20.50
C GLU A 76 -3.98 8.50 -21.51
N ARG A 77 -3.38 9.69 -21.33
CA ARG A 77 -2.22 10.13 -22.11
C ARG A 77 -1.01 9.21 -21.93
N LEU A 78 -0.72 8.82 -20.69
CA LEU A 78 0.32 7.84 -20.37
C LEU A 78 0.04 6.49 -21.01
N LEU A 79 -1.20 6.00 -20.92
CA LEU A 79 -1.60 4.73 -21.53
C LEU A 79 -1.37 4.76 -23.04
N ARG A 80 -1.76 5.84 -23.73
CA ARG A 80 -1.50 6.01 -25.18
C ARG A 80 -0.02 6.06 -25.52
N PHE A 81 0.77 6.78 -24.73
CA PHE A 81 2.22 6.87 -24.92
C PHE A 81 2.89 5.49 -24.76
N THR A 82 2.59 4.78 -23.68
CA THR A 82 3.14 3.46 -23.41
C THR A 82 2.64 2.42 -24.41
N ALA A 83 1.38 2.51 -24.85
CA ALA A 83 0.84 1.66 -25.91
C ALA A 83 1.57 1.85 -27.25
N ALA A 84 1.99 3.07 -27.57
CA ALA A 84 2.80 3.34 -28.76
C ALA A 84 4.20 2.71 -28.68
N LEU A 85 4.76 2.55 -27.47
CA LEU A 85 6.05 1.90 -27.26
C LEU A 85 5.97 0.37 -27.30
N VAL A 86 4.93 -0.21 -26.71
CA VAL A 86 4.76 -1.68 -26.59
C VAL A 86 4.15 -2.31 -27.84
N GLY A 87 3.31 -1.59 -28.58
CA GLY A 87 2.59 -2.12 -29.74
C GLY A 87 1.31 -2.89 -29.37
N ARG A 88 0.71 -3.58 -30.36
CA ARG A 88 -0.56 -4.32 -30.22
C ARG A 88 -0.31 -5.82 -30.13
N GLY A 89 -0.95 -6.49 -29.17
CA GLY A 89 -0.86 -7.94 -28.99
C GLY A 89 -1.77 -8.43 -27.86
N ARG A 90 -1.98 -9.75 -27.77
CA ARG A 90 -2.73 -10.36 -26.67
C ARG A 90 -1.96 -10.16 -25.36
N GLY A 91 -2.61 -9.58 -24.35
CA GLY A 91 -1.97 -9.24 -23.08
C GLY A 91 -1.18 -7.92 -23.08
N ALA A 92 -1.12 -7.19 -24.21
CA ALA A 92 -0.39 -5.92 -24.29
C ALA A 92 -0.89 -4.89 -23.27
N LEU A 93 -2.21 -4.84 -23.03
CA LEU A 93 -2.81 -3.96 -22.02
C LEU A 93 -2.25 -4.22 -20.61
N ALA A 94 -2.01 -5.48 -20.22
CA ALA A 94 -1.44 -5.79 -18.92
C ALA A 94 0.01 -5.27 -18.79
N VAL A 95 0.82 -5.44 -19.83
CA VAL A 95 2.20 -4.93 -19.87
C VAL A 95 2.20 -3.40 -19.82
N ILE A 96 1.31 -2.75 -20.58
CA ILE A 96 1.13 -1.30 -20.58
C ILE A 96 0.73 -0.81 -19.18
N THR A 97 -0.23 -1.47 -18.53
CA THR A 97 -0.65 -1.14 -17.16
C THR A 97 0.49 -1.24 -16.16
N ILE A 98 1.31 -2.31 -16.23
CA ILE A 98 2.48 -2.48 -15.36
C ILE A 98 3.50 -1.35 -15.59
N LEU A 99 3.78 -0.99 -16.84
CA LEU A 99 4.71 0.09 -17.17
C LEU A 99 4.22 1.46 -16.68
N VAL A 100 2.94 1.79 -16.90
CA VAL A 100 2.37 3.05 -16.39
C VAL A 100 2.37 3.07 -14.86
N ALA A 101 2.04 1.95 -14.22
CA ALA A 101 2.11 1.83 -12.77
C ALA A 101 3.56 1.97 -12.24
N MET A 102 4.56 1.49 -12.97
CA MET A 102 5.96 1.70 -12.62
C MET A 102 6.38 3.17 -12.71
N VAL A 103 5.96 3.89 -13.76
CA VAL A 103 6.26 5.32 -13.90
C VAL A 103 5.60 6.14 -12.79
N ILE A 104 4.30 5.93 -12.58
CA ILE A 104 3.54 6.66 -11.55
C ILE A 104 4.00 6.26 -10.16
N GLY A 105 4.23 4.97 -9.92
CA GLY A 105 4.74 4.43 -8.67
C GLY A 105 6.15 4.93 -8.35
N GLY A 106 7.02 5.07 -9.36
CA GLY A 106 8.36 5.64 -9.21
C GLY A 106 8.34 7.12 -8.83
N ILE A 107 7.41 7.90 -9.36
CA ILE A 107 7.24 9.32 -9.01
C ILE A 107 6.60 9.47 -7.63
N SER A 108 5.57 8.67 -7.35
CA SER A 108 4.77 8.81 -6.14
C SER A 108 5.38 8.13 -4.90
N GLY A 109 6.22 7.11 -5.07
CA GLY A 109 6.75 6.30 -3.97
C GLY A 109 5.69 5.59 -3.11
N SER A 110 4.44 5.56 -3.54
CA SER A 110 3.29 5.10 -2.76
C SER A 110 2.39 4.18 -3.60
N GLY A 111 2.27 2.93 -3.16
CA GLY A 111 1.36 1.94 -3.76
C GLY A 111 -0.11 2.40 -3.74
N PRO A 112 -0.67 2.80 -2.59
CA PRO A 112 -2.07 3.26 -2.52
C PRO A 112 -2.34 4.48 -3.40
N ALA A 113 -1.39 5.42 -3.51
CA ALA A 113 -1.51 6.57 -4.38
C ALA A 113 -1.53 6.16 -5.87
N CYS A 114 -0.65 5.24 -6.27
CA CYS A 114 -0.61 4.73 -7.63
C CYS A 114 -1.92 4.03 -8.02
N THR A 115 -2.47 3.20 -7.13
CA THR A 115 -3.75 2.53 -7.36
C THR A 115 -4.90 3.54 -7.46
N ALA A 116 -4.92 4.56 -6.60
CA ALA A 116 -5.94 5.61 -6.66
C ALA A 116 -5.86 6.45 -7.93
N ALA A 117 -4.64 6.76 -8.41
CA ALA A 117 -4.41 7.60 -9.59
C ALA A 117 -4.64 6.89 -10.92
N VAL A 118 -4.24 5.61 -11.04
CA VAL A 118 -4.17 4.91 -12.34
C VAL A 118 -5.14 3.72 -12.40
N GLY A 119 -5.51 3.16 -11.26
CA GLY A 119 -6.28 1.92 -11.17
C GLY A 119 -7.60 1.99 -11.94
N GLY A 120 -8.41 3.02 -11.69
CA GLY A 120 -9.72 3.18 -12.35
C GLY A 120 -9.63 3.27 -13.87
N VAL A 121 -8.69 4.08 -14.38
CA VAL A 121 -8.49 4.29 -15.83
C VAL A 121 -7.98 3.01 -16.50
N MET A 122 -7.06 2.29 -15.87
CA MET A 122 -6.49 1.04 -16.40
C MET A 122 -7.51 -0.08 -16.42
N LEU A 123 -8.27 -0.25 -15.34
CA LEU A 123 -9.33 -1.27 -15.26
C LEU A 123 -10.39 -1.03 -16.32
N ALA A 124 -10.81 0.22 -16.49
CA ALA A 124 -11.75 0.61 -17.54
C ALA A 124 -11.20 0.35 -18.96
N ALA A 125 -9.91 0.58 -19.19
CA ALA A 125 -9.27 0.27 -20.47
C ALA A 125 -9.19 -1.25 -20.74
N MET A 126 -8.87 -2.05 -19.72
CA MET A 126 -8.82 -3.52 -19.82
C MET A 126 -10.19 -4.15 -20.03
N MET A 127 -11.26 -3.57 -19.47
CA MET A 127 -12.63 -4.06 -19.66
C MET A 127 -13.22 -3.72 -21.04
N ARG A 128 -12.70 -2.68 -21.71
CA ARG A 128 -13.22 -2.21 -23.01
C ARG A 128 -12.46 -2.76 -24.23
N GLY A 129 -11.24 -3.29 -24.03
CA GLY A 129 -10.37 -3.81 -25.10
C GLY A 129 -10.27 -5.32 -25.08
#